data_AF-M5TAA6-F1
#
_entry.id   AF-M5TAA6-F1
#
_cell.length_a   1.000
_cell.length_b   1.000
_cell.length_c   1.000
_cell.angle_alpha   90.00
_cell.angle_beta   90.00
_cell.angle_gamma   90.00
#
_symmetry.space_group_name_H-M   'P 1'
#
loop_
_entity.id
_entity.type
_entity.pdbx_description
1 polymer ?
#
loop_
_entity_poly.entity_id
_entity_poly.type
_entity_poly.pdbx_seq_one_letter_code
_entity_poly.pdbx_strand_id
1 'polypeptide(L)'
;MASDSDSAMNDSDVISQASGSDDSSPSTGMVVFLSGDLIFASRVRAAATGAGLEFKLAGNLPEQSEHPVRFIVVDLSTRSKVVDGLMADVNQRFPDAQVIAYAPHVQVQRIRDARQHGIPTVLTRGQFNEGLTAMFEQ
;
A
#
# COMPACT_ATOMS: atom_id res chain seq x y z
N MET A 1 21.50 -40.45 -60.88
CA MET A 1 20.03 -40.38 -61.03
C MET A 1 19.44 -41.24 -59.92
N ALA A 2 18.62 -40.62 -59.06
CA ALA A 2 17.79 -41.17 -57.95
C ALA A 2 18.55 -41.93 -56.83
N SER A 3 18.64 -41.42 -55.60
CA SER A 3 17.59 -41.26 -54.56
C SER A 3 17.15 -42.60 -53.98
N ASP A 4 17.62 -42.93 -52.76
CA ASP A 4 16.80 -43.66 -51.80
C ASP A 4 17.21 -43.36 -50.35
N SER A 5 16.18 -43.31 -49.53
CA SER A 5 16.07 -42.87 -48.14
C SER A 5 16.66 -43.87 -47.14
N ASP A 6 17.13 -43.42 -45.97
CA ASP A 6 16.51 -43.84 -44.70
C ASP A 6 16.96 -42.97 -43.51
N SER A 7 16.06 -42.85 -42.54
CA SER A 7 16.03 -41.92 -41.42
C SER A 7 16.56 -42.56 -40.13
N ALA A 8 17.12 -41.76 -39.23
CA ALA A 8 16.94 -41.94 -37.77
C ALA A 8 17.38 -40.68 -37.00
N MET A 9 16.37 -39.87 -36.67
CA MET A 9 16.07 -39.31 -35.35
C MET A 9 17.26 -38.81 -34.49
N ASN A 10 17.48 -37.50 -34.50
CA ASN A 10 18.05 -36.81 -33.34
C ASN A 10 16.90 -36.23 -32.51
N ASP A 11 16.64 -36.92 -31.40
CA ASP A 11 15.86 -36.47 -30.27
C ASP A 11 16.57 -35.31 -29.55
N SER A 12 15.78 -34.47 -28.88
CA SER A 12 16.22 -33.40 -27.96
C SER A 12 16.82 -32.18 -28.69
N ASP A 13 16.46 -30.93 -28.41
CA ASP A 13 16.22 -30.37 -27.09
C ASP A 13 15.62 -28.95 -27.23
N VAL A 14 14.78 -28.61 -26.25
CA VAL A 14 14.45 -27.25 -25.76
C VAL A 14 13.84 -26.20 -26.72
N ILE A 15 12.53 -26.27 -26.91
CA ILE A 15 11.73 -25.06 -27.14
C ILE A 15 11.45 -24.45 -25.75
N SER A 16 12.38 -23.65 -25.25
CA SER A 16 12.12 -22.71 -24.15
C SER A 16 11.29 -21.56 -24.70
N GLN A 17 9.97 -21.74 -24.79
CA GLN A 17 9.04 -20.61 -24.77
C GLN A 17 9.14 -20.00 -23.38
N ALA A 18 10.06 -19.05 -23.23
CA ALA A 18 10.06 -18.14 -22.11
C ALA A 18 8.73 -17.39 -22.15
N SER A 19 7.95 -17.61 -21.09
CA SER A 19 6.73 -16.91 -20.75
C SER A 19 6.96 -15.40 -20.77
N GLY A 20 6.66 -14.79 -21.91
CA GLY A 20 6.34 -13.37 -22.00
C GLY A 20 4.87 -13.17 -21.68
N SER A 21 4.43 -13.61 -20.50
CA SER A 21 3.24 -13.02 -19.90
C SER A 21 3.67 -11.63 -19.46
N ASP A 22 3.44 -10.66 -20.35
CA ASP A 22 3.18 -9.27 -19.96
C ASP A 22 1.94 -9.30 -19.04
N ASP A 23 2.13 -9.78 -17.82
CA ASP A 23 1.22 -9.53 -16.72
C ASP A 23 1.50 -8.10 -16.30
N SER A 24 0.97 -7.17 -17.08
CA SER A 24 0.63 -5.85 -16.56
C SER A 24 -0.50 -6.05 -15.56
N SER A 25 -0.22 -6.72 -14.43
CA SER A 25 -1.13 -6.77 -13.31
C SER A 25 -1.45 -5.30 -13.02
N PRO A 26 -2.72 -4.90 -12.93
CA PRO A 26 -3.06 -3.53 -12.57
C PRO A 26 -2.27 -3.24 -11.30
N SER A 27 -1.42 -2.21 -11.32
CA SER A 27 -0.50 -1.91 -10.22
C SER A 27 -1.34 -1.68 -8.97
N THR A 28 -1.47 -2.75 -8.19
CA THR A 28 -2.40 -2.83 -7.08
C THR A 28 -2.02 -1.76 -6.09
N GLY A 29 -2.92 -0.79 -5.85
CA GLY A 29 -2.64 0.31 -4.95
C GLY A 29 -2.25 -0.21 -3.56
N MET A 30 -1.32 0.48 -2.90
CA MET A 30 -0.83 0.09 -1.57
C MET A 30 -1.37 1.02 -0.48
N VAL A 31 -1.71 0.43 0.66
CA VAL A 31 -2.00 1.09 1.93
C VAL A 31 -0.79 0.95 2.85
N VAL A 32 -0.16 2.08 3.18
CA VAL A 32 0.91 2.15 4.18
C VAL A 32 0.31 2.56 5.52
N PHE A 33 0.43 1.69 6.51
CA PHE A 33 -0.08 1.91 7.86
C PHE A 33 1.07 2.18 8.83
N LEU A 34 1.17 3.42 9.29
CA LEU A 34 2.18 3.89 10.23
C LEU A 34 1.63 3.79 11.67
N SER A 35 1.85 2.63 12.30
CA SER A 35 1.36 2.37 13.66
C SER A 35 2.25 1.37 14.40
N GLY A 36 2.08 1.31 15.72
CA GLY A 36 2.56 0.22 16.58
C GLY A 36 1.44 -0.74 17.04
N ASP A 37 0.18 -0.50 16.70
CA ASP A 37 -0.96 -1.34 17.11
C ASP A 37 -1.16 -2.50 16.11
N LEU A 38 -0.63 -3.68 16.46
CA LEU A 38 -0.74 -4.89 15.63
C LEU A 38 -2.18 -5.42 15.52
N ILE A 39 -3.01 -5.23 16.55
CA ILE A 39 -4.40 -5.69 16.54
C ILE A 39 -5.18 -4.88 15.53
N PHE A 40 -4.99 -3.56 15.54
CA PHE A 40 -5.65 -2.68 14.61
C PHE A 40 -5.08 -2.81 13.19
N ALA A 41 -3.77 -2.99 13.05
CA ALA A 41 -3.13 -3.31 11.77
C ALA A 41 -3.78 -4.50 11.07
N SER A 42 -4.13 -5.56 11.80
CA SER A 42 -4.84 -6.72 11.26
C SER A 42 -6.20 -6.35 10.65
N ARG A 43 -6.94 -5.43 11.28
CA ARG A 43 -8.23 -4.94 10.76
C ARG A 43 -8.08 -4.08 9.52
N VAL A 44 -7.13 -3.14 9.55
CA VAL A 44 -6.84 -2.28 8.39
C VAL A 44 -6.38 -3.13 7.20
N ARG A 45 -5.52 -4.13 7.46
CA ARG A 45 -5.10 -5.10 6.45
C ARG A 45 -6.29 -5.80 5.81
N ALA A 46 -7.20 -6.35 6.62
CA ALA A 46 -8.36 -7.06 6.11
C ALA A 46 -9.23 -6.17 5.20
N ALA A 47 -9.45 -4.91 5.59
CA ALA A 47 -10.18 -3.93 4.78
C ALA A 47 -9.45 -3.59 3.47
N ALA A 48 -8.14 -3.32 3.54
CA ALA A 48 -7.31 -3.01 2.37
C ALA A 48 -7.31 -4.18 1.37
N THR A 49 -7.03 -5.40 1.85
CA THR A 49 -7.04 -6.59 0.98
C THR A 49 -8.44 -6.90 0.43
N GLY A 50 -9.50 -6.58 1.19
CA GLY A 50 -10.88 -6.73 0.73
C GLY A 50 -11.22 -5.79 -0.44
N ALA A 51 -10.63 -4.60 -0.46
CA ALA A 51 -10.70 -3.66 -1.58
C ALA A 51 -9.70 -3.98 -2.71
N GLY A 52 -8.99 -5.11 -2.62
CA GLY A 52 -7.98 -5.51 -3.59
C GLY A 52 -6.72 -4.66 -3.52
N LEU A 53 -6.42 -3.99 -2.41
CA LEU A 53 -5.20 -3.20 -2.19
C LEU A 53 -4.15 -4.01 -1.42
N GLU A 54 -2.88 -3.68 -1.62
CA GLU A 54 -1.80 -4.19 -0.77
C GLU A 54 -1.76 -3.46 0.57
N PHE A 55 -1.22 -4.13 1.59
CA PHE A 55 -1.10 -3.55 2.93
C PHE A 55 0.31 -3.70 3.48
N LYS A 56 0.89 -2.60 3.95
CA LYS A 56 2.20 -2.54 4.59
C LYS A 56 2.12 -1.84 5.94
N LEU A 57 2.37 -2.58 7.02
CA LEU A 57 2.60 -2.00 8.35
C LEU A 57 4.05 -1.51 8.43
N ALA A 58 4.26 -0.25 8.75
CA ALA A 58 5.60 0.34 8.89
C ALA A 58 5.70 1.27 10.10
N GLY A 59 6.93 1.51 10.59
CA GLY A 59 7.18 2.49 11.63
C GLY A 59 7.29 3.92 11.10
N ASN A 60 7.76 4.06 9.86
CA ASN A 60 8.01 5.31 9.15
C ASN A 60 7.56 5.17 7.69
N LEU A 61 7.47 6.31 6.99
CA LEU A 61 7.20 6.32 5.56
C LEU A 61 8.28 5.53 4.80
N PRO A 62 7.93 4.62 3.87
CA PRO A 62 8.91 3.91 3.08
C PRO A 62 9.68 4.88 2.18
N GLU A 63 10.97 4.58 1.92
CA GLU A 63 11.80 5.38 1.02
C GLU A 63 11.39 5.20 -0.44
N GLN A 64 10.98 3.97 -0.80
CA GLN A 64 10.50 3.57 -2.12
C GLN A 64 9.39 2.54 -1.97
N SER A 65 8.51 2.48 -2.97
CA SER A 65 7.44 1.49 -3.07
C SER A 65 7.41 0.94 -4.48
N GLU A 66 7.36 -0.38 -4.62
CA GLU A 66 7.22 -1.07 -5.91
C GLU A 66 5.81 -0.88 -6.49
N HIS A 67 4.84 -0.59 -5.63
CA HIS A 67 3.44 -0.33 -5.98
C HIS A 67 3.04 1.12 -5.66
N PRO A 68 2.07 1.71 -6.39
CA PRO A 68 1.61 3.06 -6.13
C PRO A 68 0.96 3.14 -4.75
N VAL A 69 1.52 3.96 -3.86
CA VAL A 69 0.95 4.18 -2.53
C VAL A 69 -0.28 5.07 -2.68
N ARG A 70 -1.45 4.51 -2.41
CA ARG A 70 -2.74 5.22 -2.50
C ARG A 70 -3.17 5.81 -1.17
N PHE A 71 -2.86 5.13 -0.08
CA PHE A 71 -3.29 5.56 1.25
C PHE A 71 -2.14 5.46 2.24
N ILE A 72 -1.97 6.52 3.03
CA ILE A 72 -1.01 6.57 4.13
C ILE A 72 -1.80 6.84 5.40
N VAL A 73 -1.92 5.82 6.25
CA VAL A 73 -2.71 5.89 7.47
C VAL A 73 -1.78 6.00 8.66
N VAL A 74 -1.93 7.03 9.49
CA VAL A 74 -1.03 7.32 10.63
C VAL A 74 -1.76 7.26 11.95
N ASP A 75 -1.22 6.45 12.86
CA ASP A 75 -1.68 6.38 14.24
C ASP A 75 -1.01 7.45 15.11
N LEU A 76 -1.77 8.49 15.46
CA LEU A 76 -1.30 9.60 16.29
C LEU A 76 -1.01 9.19 17.75
N SER A 77 -1.34 7.98 18.18
CA SER A 77 -1.01 7.50 19.53
C SER A 77 0.35 6.87 19.64
N THR A 78 0.75 6.13 18.60
CA THR A 78 2.04 5.44 18.58
C THR A 78 3.09 6.18 17.76
N ARG A 79 2.66 7.06 16.84
CA ARG A 79 3.51 7.79 15.87
C ARG A 79 3.30 9.30 15.88
N SER A 80 2.97 9.90 17.03
CA SER A 80 2.78 11.36 17.16
C SER A 80 3.95 12.20 16.65
N LYS A 81 5.20 11.71 16.82
CA LYS A 81 6.42 12.39 16.35
C LYS A 81 6.70 12.24 14.85
N VAL A 82 6.04 11.30 14.19
CA VAL A 82 6.21 11.06 12.74
C VAL A 82 5.41 12.08 11.92
N VAL A 83 4.45 12.77 12.55
CA VAL A 83 3.60 13.78 11.90
C VAL A 83 4.40 15.00 11.43
N ASP A 84 5.43 15.40 12.19
CA ASP A 84 6.29 16.53 11.86
C ASP A 84 7.12 16.20 10.60
N GLY A 85 6.88 16.92 9.52
CA GLY A 85 7.55 16.71 8.23
C GLY A 85 6.92 15.62 7.36
N LEU A 86 5.96 14.85 7.86
CA LEU A 86 5.30 13.78 7.09
C LEU A 86 4.70 14.29 5.79
N MET A 87 3.90 15.36 5.84
CA MET A 87 3.23 15.88 4.64
C MET A 87 4.23 16.38 3.59
N ALA A 88 5.38 16.90 4.02
CA ALA A 88 6.45 17.30 3.09
C ALA A 88 7.06 16.06 2.41
N ASP A 89 7.36 15.02 3.19
CA ASP A 89 7.88 13.75 2.67
C ASP A 89 6.87 13.04 1.75
N VAL A 90 5.59 13.06 2.10
CA VAL A 90 4.52 12.47 1.28
C VAL A 90 4.36 13.26 -0.02
N ASN A 91 4.26 14.59 0.03
CA ASN A 91 4.14 15.39 -1.18
C ASN A 91 5.35 15.23 -2.12
N GLN A 92 6.54 14.96 -1.57
CA GLN A 92 7.74 14.73 -2.35
C GLN A 92 7.81 13.31 -2.95
N ARG A 93 7.41 12.28 -2.20
CA ARG A 93 7.62 10.86 -2.55
C ARG A 93 6.37 10.17 -3.11
N PHE A 94 5.21 10.55 -2.62
CA PHE A 94 3.90 9.96 -2.93
C PHE A 94 2.82 11.06 -3.08
N PRO A 95 2.94 11.95 -4.08
CA PRO A 95 2.06 13.12 -4.22
C PRO A 95 0.58 12.75 -4.40
N ASP A 96 0.29 11.57 -4.93
CA ASP A 96 -1.07 11.07 -5.16
C ASP A 96 -1.64 10.28 -3.96
N ALA A 97 -0.88 10.13 -2.87
CA ALA A 97 -1.30 9.37 -1.71
C ALA A 97 -2.22 10.18 -0.80
N GLN A 98 -3.34 9.58 -0.40
CA GLN A 98 -4.24 10.15 0.58
C GLN A 98 -3.74 9.87 2.00
N VAL A 99 -3.38 10.92 2.73
CA VAL A 99 -2.93 10.83 4.12
C VAL A 99 -4.13 10.92 5.08
N ILE A 100 -4.31 9.90 5.92
CA ILE A 100 -5.32 9.85 6.96
C ILE A 100 -4.64 9.66 8.31
N ALA A 101 -4.86 10.57 9.25
CA ALA A 101 -4.42 10.38 10.63
C ALA A 101 -5.59 10.00 11.53
N TYR A 102 -5.37 9.12 12.51
CA TYR A 102 -6.38 8.80 13.51
C TYR A 102 -5.84 8.77 14.94
N ALA A 103 -6.70 9.08 15.91
CA ALA A 103 -6.39 9.04 17.35
C ALA A 103 -7.50 8.33 18.17
N PRO A 104 -7.16 7.47 19.16
CA PRO A 104 -8.07 6.79 20.09
C PRO A 104 -8.92 7.73 20.95
N HIS A 105 -8.41 8.89 21.30
CA HIS A 105 -9.16 9.90 22.06
C HIS A 105 -9.00 11.24 21.37
N VAL A 106 -10.12 11.94 21.18
CA VAL A 106 -10.19 13.33 20.71
C VAL A 106 -9.52 14.21 21.75
N GLN A 107 -8.19 14.24 21.78
CA GLN A 107 -7.48 15.39 22.29
C GLN A 107 -7.61 16.43 21.19
N VAL A 108 -8.58 17.33 21.34
CA VAL A 108 -8.86 18.45 20.43
C VAL A 108 -7.58 19.19 20.04
N GLN A 109 -6.58 19.24 20.94
CA GLN A 109 -5.23 19.74 20.67
C GLN A 109 -4.50 18.94 19.56
N ARG A 110 -4.41 17.61 19.63
CA ARG A 110 -3.72 16.80 18.59
C ARG A 110 -4.40 16.85 17.23
N ILE A 111 -5.74 17.01 17.19
CA ILE A 111 -6.47 17.21 15.93
C ILE A 111 -6.17 18.60 15.37
N ARG A 112 -6.08 19.63 16.23
CA ARG A 112 -5.69 20.98 15.82
C ARG A 112 -4.25 21.01 15.32
N ASP A 113 -3.32 20.36 16.00
CA ASP A 113 -1.91 20.27 15.61
C ASP A 113 -1.79 19.54 14.26
N ALA A 114 -2.42 18.37 14.09
CA ALA A 114 -2.41 17.63 12.82
C ALA A 114 -2.99 18.45 11.64
N ARG A 115 -4.07 19.22 11.88
CA ARG A 115 -4.62 20.15 10.88
C ARG A 115 -3.71 21.35 10.62
N GLN A 116 -3.04 21.88 11.65
CA GLN A 116 -2.04 22.95 11.51
C GLN A 116 -0.81 22.48 10.72
N HIS A 117 -0.48 21.19 10.79
CA HIS A 117 0.57 20.55 9.99
C HIS A 117 0.08 20.09 8.60
N GLY A 118 -1.15 20.41 8.20
CA GLY A 118 -1.65 20.19 6.85
C GLY A 118 -2.19 18.79 6.56
N ILE A 119 -2.48 17.97 7.60
CA ILE A 119 -3.13 16.67 7.38
C ILE A 119 -4.60 16.91 6.97
N PRO A 120 -5.03 16.45 5.77
CA PRO A 120 -6.34 16.77 5.23
C PRO A 120 -7.47 16.08 5.99
N THR A 121 -7.23 14.85 6.49
CA THR A 121 -8.25 14.04 7.15
C THR A 121 -7.73 13.51 8.49
N VAL A 122 -8.39 13.93 9.57
CA VAL A 122 -8.10 13.47 10.94
C VAL A 122 -9.37 12.86 11.53
N LEU A 123 -9.33 11.57 11.87
CA LEU A 123 -10.47 10.81 12.36
C LEU A 123 -10.25 10.31 13.79
N THR A 124 -11.33 10.06 14.52
CA THR A 124 -11.23 9.25 15.75
C THR A 124 -11.01 7.79 15.42
N ARG A 125 -10.48 7.00 16.36
CA ARG A 125 -10.39 5.53 16.19
C ARG A 125 -11.75 4.90 15.88
N GLY A 126 -12.83 5.41 16.50
CA GLY A 126 -14.19 4.95 16.22
C GLY A 126 -14.61 5.22 14.78
N GLN A 127 -14.52 6.48 14.34
CA GLN A 127 -14.87 6.89 12.97
C GLN A 127 -14.01 6.20 11.91
N PHE A 128 -12.70 6.05 12.17
CA PHE A 128 -11.82 5.34 11.25
C PHE A 128 -12.21 3.86 11.17
N ASN A 129 -12.45 3.20 12.31
CA ASN A 129 -12.89 1.79 12.34
C ASN A 129 -14.25 1.57 11.63
N GLU A 130 -15.19 2.50 11.74
CA GLU A 130 -16.49 2.44 11.04
C GLU A 130 -16.36 2.70 9.53
N GLY A 131 -15.43 3.55 9.11
CA GLY A 131 -15.21 3.93 7.71
C GLY A 131 -14.20 3.07 6.94
N LEU A 132 -13.52 2.12 7.58
CA LEU A 132 -12.38 1.38 6.99
C LEU A 132 -12.67 0.75 5.63
N THR A 133 -13.79 0.03 5.51
CA THR A 133 -14.17 -0.65 4.26
C THR A 133 -14.50 0.36 3.17
N ALA A 134 -15.40 1.31 3.47
CA ALA A 134 -15.84 2.31 2.50
C ALA A 134 -14.72 3.25 2.04
N MET A 135 -13.70 3.48 2.86
CA MET A 135 -12.55 4.32 2.49
C MET A 135 -11.64 3.69 1.43
N PHE A 136 -11.45 2.37 1.48
CA PHE A 136 -10.52 1.69 0.56
C PHE A 136 -11.18 1.23 -0.74
N GLU A 137 -12.52 1.18 -0.79
CA GLU A 137 -13.29 0.88 -2.01
C GLU A 137 -13.38 2.06 -3.00
N GLN A 138 -12.85 3.24 -2.65
CA GLN A 138 -12.83 4.45 -3.49
C GLN A 138 -11.64 4.48 -4.45
#